data_AF-A0A7S0WKF5-F1
#
_entry.id   AF-A0A7S0WKF5-F1
#
_cell.length_a   1.000
_cell.length_b   1.000
_cell.length_c   1.000
_cell.angle_alpha   90.00
_cell.angle_beta   90.00
_cell.angle_gamma   90.00
#
_symmetry.space_group_name_H-M   'P 1'
#
loop_
_entity.id
_entity.type
_entity.pdbx_description
1 polymer ?
#
loop_
_entity_poly.entity_id
_entity_poly.type
_entity_poly.pdbx_seq_one_letter_code
_entity_poly.pdbx_strand_id
1 'polypeptide(L)'
;HLGKDELGTGVGGARRAAFALEGLRELERDLRAKGIVMDARSRDDAAQGVLECAHEANAKVVVCDFTPLREGRSARERLAAELTRMNCAMIEVDAHNVVPAWVVSDKQEYAARTIRPKIKRALDEFLTEP
;
A
#
# COMPACT_ATOMS: atom_id res chain seq x y z
N HIS A 1 5.40 -12.37 -2.34
CA HIS A 1 5.13 -12.57 -3.78
C HIS A 1 5.73 -11.45 -4.63
N LEU A 2 5.66 -10.18 -4.19
CA LEU A 2 6.28 -9.02 -4.88
C LEU A 2 7.80 -9.18 -5.17
N GLY A 3 8.62 -9.61 -4.21
CA GLY A 3 10.07 -9.74 -4.43
C GLY A 3 10.53 -10.85 -5.39
N LYS A 4 9.67 -11.84 -5.75
CA LYS A 4 10.03 -12.88 -6.73
C LYS A 4 9.72 -12.47 -8.18
N ASP A 5 8.77 -11.55 -8.36
CA ASP A 5 8.35 -11.05 -9.66
C ASP A 5 9.27 -9.94 -10.20
N GLU A 6 9.90 -9.15 -9.31
CA GLU A 6 10.92 -8.14 -9.70
C GLU A 6 12.20 -8.77 -10.27
N LEU A 7 12.50 -10.02 -9.90
CA LEU A 7 13.63 -10.81 -10.42
C LEU A 7 13.34 -11.50 -11.77
N GLY A 8 12.16 -11.28 -12.38
CA GLY A 8 11.87 -11.72 -13.74
C GLY A 8 11.72 -13.24 -13.95
N THR A 9 11.56 -14.03 -12.88
CA THR A 9 11.63 -15.51 -12.95
C THR A 9 10.35 -16.21 -13.43
N GLY A 10 9.35 -15.47 -13.93
CA GLY A 10 8.09 -16.03 -14.45
C GLY A 10 7.68 -15.46 -15.81
N VAL A 11 6.79 -16.16 -16.53
CA VAL A 11 6.23 -15.69 -17.81
C VAL A 11 5.50 -14.36 -17.59
N GLY A 12 6.05 -13.27 -18.12
CA GLY A 12 5.54 -11.91 -17.91
C GLY A 12 6.14 -11.16 -16.71
N GLY A 13 7.16 -11.69 -16.03
CA GLY A 13 7.89 -10.98 -14.97
C GLY A 13 8.59 -9.72 -15.49
N ALA A 14 9.39 -9.86 -16.56
CA ALA A 14 10.15 -8.74 -17.13
C ALA A 14 9.26 -7.58 -17.62
N ARG A 15 8.14 -7.86 -18.30
CA ARG A 15 7.23 -6.81 -18.77
C ARG A 15 6.51 -6.09 -17.61
N ARG A 16 6.13 -6.83 -16.56
CA ARG A 16 5.49 -6.26 -15.36
C ARG A 16 6.48 -5.39 -14.58
N ALA A 17 7.72 -5.87 -14.42
CA ALA A 17 8.79 -5.13 -13.79
C ALA A 17 9.13 -3.85 -14.58
N ALA A 18 9.26 -3.93 -15.90
CA ALA A 18 9.49 -2.76 -16.76
C ALA A 18 8.38 -1.72 -16.58
N PHE A 19 7.10 -2.13 -16.68
CA PHE A 19 5.96 -1.24 -16.48
C PHE A 19 5.97 -0.57 -15.08
N ALA A 20 6.24 -1.33 -14.02
CA ALA A 20 6.30 -0.80 -12.66
C ALA A 20 7.45 0.20 -12.48
N LEU A 21 8.65 -0.11 -13.00
CA LEU A 21 9.82 0.76 -12.89
C LEU A 21 9.67 2.03 -13.72
N GLU A 22 9.05 1.95 -14.90
CA GLU A 22 8.70 3.12 -15.70
C GLU A 22 7.70 4.02 -14.97
N GLY A 23 6.67 3.43 -14.36
CA GLY A 23 5.71 4.16 -13.51
C GLY A 23 6.36 4.83 -12.30
N LEU A 24 7.31 4.16 -11.63
CA LEU A 24 8.05 4.76 -10.50
C LEU A 24 8.90 5.96 -10.94
N ARG A 25 9.47 5.94 -12.15
CA ARG A 25 10.20 7.10 -12.70
C ARG A 25 9.29 8.28 -13.03
N GLU A 26 8.06 8.02 -13.42
CA GLU A 26 7.03 9.07 -13.57
C GLU A 26 6.63 9.64 -12.23
N LEU A 27 6.30 8.77 -11.27
CA LEU A 27 5.95 9.15 -9.90
C LEU A 27 7.03 10.00 -9.23
N GLU A 28 8.32 9.65 -9.39
CA GLU A 28 9.42 10.45 -8.84
C GLU A 28 9.40 11.89 -9.34
N ARG A 29 9.14 12.08 -10.64
CA ARG A 29 9.10 13.41 -11.27
C ARG A 29 7.94 14.23 -10.71
N ASP A 30 6.77 13.61 -10.57
CA ASP A 30 5.57 14.26 -10.04
C ASP A 30 5.71 14.62 -8.55
N LEU A 31 6.27 13.71 -7.75
CA LEU A 31 6.56 13.97 -6.34
C LEU A 31 7.57 15.11 -6.19
N ARG A 32 8.65 15.09 -7.00
CA ARG A 32 9.67 16.14 -7.00
C ARG A 32 9.09 17.51 -7.39
N ALA A 33 8.19 17.55 -8.36
CA ALA A 33 7.49 18.79 -8.74
C ALA A 33 6.62 19.37 -7.61
N LYS A 34 6.17 18.51 -6.69
CA LYS A 34 5.44 18.90 -5.46
C LYS A 34 6.36 19.11 -4.24
N GLY A 35 7.68 19.02 -4.40
CA GLY A 35 8.65 19.15 -3.31
C GLY A 35 8.70 17.94 -2.36
N ILE A 36 8.19 16.79 -2.79
CA ILE A 36 8.19 15.54 -2.02
C ILE A 36 9.36 14.67 -2.48
N VAL A 37 10.15 14.19 -1.53
CA VAL A 37 11.29 13.29 -1.80
C VAL A 37 10.80 11.85 -1.89
N MET A 38 11.21 11.14 -2.93
CA MET A 38 11.02 9.70 -3.05
C MET A 38 12.32 8.97 -2.68
N ASP A 39 12.23 8.02 -1.76
CA ASP A 39 13.33 7.13 -1.37
C ASP A 39 13.00 5.71 -1.84
N ALA A 40 13.70 5.23 -2.88
CA ALA A 40 13.50 3.92 -3.46
C ALA A 40 14.64 2.98 -3.04
N ARG A 41 14.30 1.94 -2.28
CA ARG A 41 15.27 0.96 -1.75
C ARG A 41 14.98 -0.44 -2.29
N SER A 42 16.03 -1.14 -2.70
CA SER A 42 15.95 -2.58 -3.01
C SER A 42 16.49 -3.38 -1.83
N ARG A 43 15.67 -4.30 -1.30
CA ARG A 43 15.95 -5.20 -0.17
C ARG A 43 15.25 -6.52 -0.39
N ASP A 44 15.77 -7.60 0.20
CA ASP A 44 15.11 -8.91 0.19
C ASP A 44 13.82 -8.91 1.03
N ASP A 45 13.78 -8.16 2.13
CA ASP A 45 12.56 -7.86 2.91
C ASP A 45 12.22 -6.37 2.80
N ALA A 46 11.09 -6.06 2.17
CA ALA A 46 10.59 -4.70 2.04
C ALA A 46 10.34 -4.03 3.41
N ALA A 47 9.95 -4.80 4.43
CA ALA A 47 9.73 -4.24 5.77
C ALA A 47 11.01 -3.64 6.36
N GLN A 48 12.17 -4.26 6.08
CA GLN A 48 13.46 -3.75 6.53
C GLN A 48 13.79 -2.40 5.90
N GLY A 49 13.53 -2.25 4.60
CA GLY A 49 13.74 -0.97 3.90
C GLY A 49 12.93 0.18 4.51
N VAL A 50 11.66 -0.10 4.89
CA VAL A 50 10.81 0.89 5.55
C VAL A 50 11.31 1.23 6.95
N LEU A 51 11.77 0.25 7.73
CA LEU A 51 12.32 0.49 9.07
C LEU A 51 13.60 1.33 9.05
N GLU A 52 14.50 1.04 8.12
CA GLU A 52 15.73 1.83 7.91
C GLU A 52 15.38 3.28 7.56
N CYS A 53 14.47 3.48 6.59
CA CYS A 53 14.00 4.81 6.19
C CYS A 53 13.34 5.57 7.36
N ALA A 54 12.46 4.90 8.12
CA ALA A 54 11.80 5.49 9.29
C ALA A 54 12.80 5.88 10.39
N HIS A 55 13.84 5.07 10.61
CA HIS A 55 14.89 5.37 11.57
C HIS A 55 15.73 6.58 11.13
N GLU A 56 16.22 6.57 9.88
CA GLU A 56 17.03 7.66 9.30
C GLU A 56 16.27 8.99 9.29
N ALA A 57 14.98 8.96 8.99
CA ALA A 57 14.11 10.13 9.01
C ALA A 57 13.66 10.55 10.43
N ASN A 58 13.98 9.78 11.47
CA ASN A 58 13.42 9.94 12.82
C ASN A 58 11.88 10.06 12.81
N ALA A 59 11.24 9.24 11.98
CA ALA A 59 9.81 9.29 11.72
C ALA A 59 8.99 9.05 13.00
N LYS A 60 7.85 9.73 13.11
CA LYS A 60 6.86 9.52 14.18
C LYS A 60 5.62 8.78 13.70
N VAL A 61 5.38 8.81 12.40
CA VAL A 61 4.27 8.13 11.75
C VAL A 61 4.75 7.56 10.43
N VAL A 62 4.34 6.33 10.13
CA VAL A 62 4.40 5.71 8.81
C VAL A 62 2.98 5.48 8.35
N VAL A 63 2.64 5.96 7.16
CA VAL A 63 1.33 5.73 6.53
C VAL A 63 1.52 4.77 5.37
N CYS A 64 0.61 3.80 5.21
CA CYS A 64 0.66 2.84 4.12
C CYS A 64 -0.73 2.50 3.56
N ASP A 65 -0.75 2.01 2.33
CA ASP A 65 -1.98 1.59 1.69
C ASP A 65 -2.47 0.23 2.21
N PHE A 66 -3.78 0.05 2.18
CA PHE A 66 -4.48 -1.20 2.44
C PHE A 66 -4.21 -2.25 1.35
N THR A 67 -3.97 -3.50 1.77
CA THR A 67 -4.11 -4.66 0.88
C THR A 67 -4.80 -5.82 1.59
N PRO A 68 -5.80 -6.47 0.97
CA PRO A 68 -6.48 -7.61 1.58
C PRO A 68 -5.63 -8.89 1.54
N LEU A 69 -4.56 -8.93 0.72
CA LEU A 69 -3.74 -10.10 0.49
C LEU A 69 -2.98 -10.52 1.76
N ARG A 70 -2.93 -11.83 2.01
CA ARG A 70 -2.37 -12.41 3.23
C ARG A 70 -0.91 -12.04 3.44
N GLU A 71 -0.09 -12.10 2.40
CA GLU A 71 1.35 -11.79 2.48
C GLU A 71 1.58 -10.32 2.82
N GLY A 72 0.81 -9.41 2.21
CA GLY A 72 0.90 -7.97 2.50
C GLY A 72 0.38 -7.62 3.89
N ARG A 73 -0.68 -8.29 4.36
CA ARG A 73 -1.18 -8.14 5.73
C ARG A 73 -0.14 -8.57 6.76
N SER A 74 0.41 -9.78 6.62
CA SER A 74 1.42 -10.29 7.56
C SER A 74 2.69 -9.45 7.58
N ALA A 75 3.13 -8.92 6.43
CA ALA A 75 4.27 -8.00 6.39
C ALA A 75 4.00 -6.71 7.16
N ARG A 76 2.81 -6.13 7.03
CA ARG A 76 2.43 -4.89 7.72
C ARG A 76 2.22 -5.08 9.21
N GLU A 77 1.67 -6.21 9.64
CA GLU A 77 1.56 -6.56 11.07
C GLU A 77 2.95 -6.65 11.74
N ARG A 78 3.92 -7.30 11.07
CA ARG A 78 5.32 -7.33 11.54
C ARG A 78 5.93 -5.93 11.59
N LEU A 79 5.75 -5.15 10.52
CA LEU A 79 6.28 -3.79 10.43
C LEU A 79 5.71 -2.88 11.54
N ALA A 80 4.40 -2.96 11.81
CA ALA A 80 3.74 -2.18 12.85
C ALA A 80 4.31 -2.50 14.25
N ALA A 81 4.58 -3.77 14.53
CA ALA A 81 5.19 -4.19 15.79
C ALA A 81 6.59 -3.60 15.98
N GLU A 82 7.43 -3.60 14.94
CA GLU A 82 8.77 -3.01 14.98
C GLU A 82 8.72 -1.47 15.10
N LEU A 83 7.88 -0.80 14.32
CA LEU A 83 7.70 0.65 14.39
C LEU A 83 7.23 1.11 15.79
N THR A 84 6.34 0.34 16.43
CA THR A 84 5.88 0.62 17.79
C THR A 84 7.04 0.62 18.79
N ARG A 85 7.99 -0.33 18.66
CA ARG A 85 9.20 -0.36 19.52
C ARG A 85 10.10 0.86 19.31
N MET A 86 10.04 1.46 18.13
CA MET A 86 10.76 2.70 17.78
C MET A 86 9.97 3.97 18.15
N ASN A 87 8.83 3.85 18.86
CA ASN A 87 7.93 4.96 19.16
C ASN A 87 7.46 5.70 17.88
N CYS A 88 7.16 4.93 16.84
CA CYS A 88 6.62 5.38 15.56
C CYS A 88 5.27 4.69 15.30
N ALA A 89 4.21 5.46 15.08
CA ALA A 89 2.89 4.92 14.79
C ALA A 89 2.80 4.44 13.33
N MET A 90 2.02 3.39 13.08
CA MET A 90 1.69 2.96 11.72
C MET A 90 0.20 3.16 11.47
N ILE A 91 -0.14 3.85 10.37
CA ILE A 91 -1.51 4.12 9.94
C ILE A 91 -1.73 3.42 8.59
N GLU A 92 -2.83 2.70 8.48
CA GLU A 92 -3.28 2.06 7.24
C GLU A 92 -4.42 2.87 6.62
N VAL A 93 -4.36 3.12 5.31
CA VAL A 93 -5.37 3.87 4.54
C VAL A 93 -5.82 3.04 3.34
N ASP A 94 -7.11 2.92 3.11
CA ASP A 94 -7.61 2.29 1.88
C ASP A 94 -7.59 3.29 0.72
N ALA A 95 -6.46 3.34 0.02
CA ALA A 95 -6.25 4.21 -1.14
C ALA A 95 -6.69 3.57 -2.47
N HIS A 96 -7.14 2.30 -2.45
CA HIS A 96 -7.48 1.56 -3.67
C HIS A 96 -8.99 1.51 -3.93
N ASN A 97 -9.80 1.45 -2.87
CA ASN A 97 -11.25 1.41 -2.98
C ASN A 97 -11.86 2.79 -2.75
N VAL A 98 -12.90 3.14 -3.52
CA VAL A 98 -13.66 4.38 -3.30
C VAL A 98 -14.26 4.41 -1.90
N VAL A 99 -14.91 3.32 -1.48
CA VAL A 99 -15.38 3.14 -0.10
C VAL A 99 -14.45 2.15 0.57
N PRO A 100 -13.84 2.46 1.74
CA PRO A 100 -12.91 1.57 2.41
C PRO A 100 -13.52 0.18 2.63
N ALA A 101 -12.75 -0.87 2.36
CA ALA A 101 -13.27 -2.24 2.38
C ALA A 101 -13.91 -2.61 3.73
N TRP A 102 -13.31 -2.16 4.84
CA TRP A 102 -13.81 -2.37 6.20
C TRP A 102 -15.03 -1.50 6.57
N VAL A 103 -15.30 -0.43 5.81
CA VAL A 103 -16.53 0.38 5.96
C VAL A 103 -17.68 -0.26 5.20
N VAL A 104 -17.42 -0.80 4.00
CA VAL A 104 -18.47 -1.43 3.18
C VAL A 104 -19.12 -2.60 3.90
N SER A 105 -18.32 -3.49 4.49
CA SER A 105 -18.82 -4.69 5.15
C SER A 105 -17.81 -5.24 6.16
N ASP A 106 -18.30 -5.66 7.31
CA ASP A 106 -17.57 -6.37 8.37
C ASP A 106 -17.39 -7.88 8.08
N LYS A 107 -17.99 -8.36 7.00
CA LYS A 107 -17.97 -9.78 6.60
C LYS A 107 -17.87 -9.95 5.09
N GLN A 108 -17.47 -11.15 4.68
CA GLN A 108 -17.53 -11.58 3.30
C GLN A 108 -18.99 -11.60 2.80
N GLU A 109 -19.21 -10.95 1.65
CA GLU A 109 -20.49 -10.94 0.97
C GLU A 109 -20.57 -12.07 -0.06
N TYR A 110 -21.66 -12.84 -0.04
CA TYR A 110 -21.78 -14.05 -0.85
C TYR A 110 -22.25 -13.78 -2.29
N ALA A 111 -22.83 -12.61 -2.56
CA ALA A 111 -23.34 -12.26 -3.88
C ALA A 111 -23.27 -10.76 -4.15
N ALA A 112 -23.21 -10.39 -5.44
CA ALA A 112 -23.20 -8.99 -5.84
C ALA A 112 -24.43 -8.22 -5.34
N ARG A 113 -25.61 -8.87 -5.28
CA ARG A 113 -26.84 -8.25 -4.78
C ARG A 113 -26.81 -7.86 -3.30
N THR A 114 -25.88 -8.43 -2.51
CA THR A 114 -25.76 -8.13 -1.07
C THR A 114 -24.74 -7.03 -0.80
N ILE A 115 -23.64 -6.97 -1.55
CA ILE A 115 -22.63 -5.90 -1.41
C ILE A 115 -23.00 -4.60 -2.12
N ARG A 116 -23.62 -4.65 -3.30
CA ARG A 116 -24.00 -3.46 -4.10
C ARG A 116 -24.79 -2.41 -3.31
N PRO A 117 -25.86 -2.76 -2.56
CA PRO A 117 -26.61 -1.76 -1.80
C PRO A 117 -25.82 -1.20 -0.61
N LYS A 118 -24.81 -1.89 -0.09
CA LYS A 118 -23.93 -1.38 0.97
C LYS A 118 -22.98 -0.31 0.42
N ILE A 119 -22.31 -0.61 -0.70
CA ILE A 119 -21.45 0.36 -1.40
C ILE A 119 -22.26 1.61 -1.77
N LYS A 120 -23.40 1.44 -2.44
CA LYS A 120 -24.23 2.57 -2.90
C LYS A 120 -24.63 3.53 -1.78
N ARG A 121 -24.91 3.02 -0.58
CA ARG A 121 -25.29 3.85 0.57
C ARG A 121 -24.14 4.71 1.11
N ALA A 122 -22.89 4.30 0.86
CA ALA A 122 -21.70 5.03 1.28
C ALA A 122 -21.13 5.93 0.17
N LEU A 123 -21.60 5.81 -1.08
CA LEU A 123 -21.03 6.60 -2.18
C LEU A 123 -21.17 8.11 -1.96
N ASP A 124 -22.29 8.57 -1.41
CA ASP A 124 -22.51 10.01 -1.18
C ASP A 124 -21.50 10.62 -0.20
N GLU A 125 -20.92 9.81 0.69
CA GLU A 125 -19.89 10.24 1.64
C GLU A 125 -18.47 10.12 1.06
N PHE A 126 -18.19 9.05 0.31
CA PHE A 126 -16.82 8.69 -0.06
C PHE A 126 -16.45 9.01 -1.51
N LEU A 127 -17.42 9.13 -2.43
CA LEU A 127 -17.17 9.49 -3.82
C LEU A 127 -17.19 11.01 -3.96
N THR A 128 -16.04 11.63 -3.69
CA THR A 128 -15.83 13.08 -3.75
C THR A 128 -14.89 13.45 -4.90
N GLU A 129 -14.81 14.75 -5.24
CA GLU A 129 -13.89 15.24 -6.28
C GLU A 129 -12.42 15.06 -5.86
N PRO A 130 -11.50 14.71 -6.79
CA PRO A 130 -10.06 14.58 -6.51
C PRO A 130 -9.34 15.89 -6.19
#